data_AF-A0A838HUW6-F1
#
_entry.id   AF-A0A838HUW6-F1
#
_cell.length_a   1.000
_cell.length_b   1.000
_cell.length_c   1.000
_cell.angle_alpha   90.00
_cell.angle_beta   90.00
_cell.angle_gamma   90.00
#
_symmetry.space_group_name_H-M   'P 1'
#
loop_
_entity.id
_entity.type
_entity.pdbx_description
1 polymer ?
#
loop_
_entity_poly.entity_id
_entity_poly.type
_entity_poly.pdbx_seq_one_letter_code
_entity_poly.pdbx_strand_id
1 'polypeptide(L)' 'MTHPPGDSLEAQQRGHLAGDLSELLARIREELAYSDAKGAAPYRLGMHDGLRFAEDAVVELLRRVGRPAETVERPADA' A
#
# COMPACT_ATOMS: atom_id res chain seq x y z
N MET A 1 36.56 10.03 0.67
CA MET A 1 35.34 10.49 -0.03
C MET A 1 34.21 10.48 0.98
N THR A 2 33.88 11.65 1.55
CA THR A 2 32.81 11.82 2.53
C THR A 2 31.52 12.17 1.79
N HIS A 3 30.49 11.34 1.93
CA HIS A 3 29.15 11.64 1.42
C HIS A 3 28.65 13.00 1.96
N PRO A 4 27.90 13.79 1.18
CA PRO A 4 27.28 15.00 1.70
C PRO A 4 26.23 14.63 2.77
N PRO A 5 26.10 15.41 3.85
CA PRO A 5 25.22 15.08 4.98
C PRO A 5 23.71 15.01 4.62
N GLY A 6 23.29 15.54 3.46
CA GLY A 6 21.92 15.49 2.98
C GLY A 6 21.44 14.10 2.55
N ASP A 7 22.33 13.25 2.04
CA ASP A 7 21.97 11.93 1.51
C ASP A 7 21.41 11.00 2.60
N SER A 8 21.91 11.15 3.84
CA SER A 8 21.52 10.31 4.97
C SER A 8 20.14 10.67 5.54
N LEU A 9 19.78 11.97 5.57
CA LEU A 9 18.46 12.40 6.06
C LEU A 9 17.36 12.03 5.05
N GLU A 10 17.59 12.25 3.76
CA GLU A 10 16.63 11.84 2.72
C GLU A 10 16.45 10.33 2.72
N ALA A 11 17.52 9.54 2.87
CA ALA A 11 17.43 8.09 2.98
C ALA A 11 16.63 7.66 4.21
N GLN A 12 16.82 8.32 5.36
CA GLN A 12 16.07 8.05 6.58
C GLN A 12 14.58 8.40 6.42
N GLN A 13 14.27 9.55 5.81
CA GLN A 13 12.90 9.98 5.53
C GLN A 13 12.19 9.03 4.54
N ARG A 14 12.87 8.59 3.48
CA ARG A 14 12.37 7.56 2.56
C ARG A 14 12.12 6.24 3.28
N GLY A 15 12.98 5.88 4.23
CA GLY A 15 12.81 4.69 5.09
C GLY A 15 11.56 4.77 5.97
N HIS A 16 11.35 5.89 6.66
CA HIS A 16 10.14 6.12 7.46
C HIS A 16 8.87 6.11 6.61
N LEU A 17 8.86 6.87 5.51
CA LEU A 17 7.73 6.89 4.58
C LEU A 17 7.40 5.50 4.05
N ALA A 18 8.41 4.70 3.69
CA ALA A 18 8.18 3.34 3.23
C ALA A 18 7.60 2.43 4.33
N GLY A 19 8.01 2.61 5.58
CA GLY A 19 7.42 1.93 6.74
C GLY A 19 5.94 2.27 6.90
N ASP A 20 5.62 3.57 6.93
CA ASP A 20 4.26 4.07 7.10
C ASP A 20 3.34 3.60 5.96
N LEU A 21 3.83 3.62 4.72
CA LEU A 21 3.10 3.10 3.56
C LEU A 21 2.88 1.59 3.61
N SER A 22 3.83 0.83 4.18
CA SER A 22 3.69 -0.62 4.35
C SER A 22 2.63 -0.95 5.40
N GLU A 23 2.60 -0.22 6.51
CA GLU A 23 1.57 -0.35 7.54
C GLU A 23 0.18 0.01 6.97
N LEU A 24 0.09 1.11 6.22
CA LEU A 24 -1.15 1.51 5.55
C LEU A 24 -1.64 0.44 4.57
N LEU A 25 -0.73 -0.13 3.76
CA LEU A 25 -1.06 -1.20 2.81
C LEU A 25 -1.63 -2.44 3.53
N ALA A 26 -1.02 -2.84 4.65
CA ALA A 26 -1.50 -3.96 5.45
C ALA A 26 -2.94 -3.70 5.95
N ARG A 27 -3.22 -2.51 6.47
CA ARG A 27 -4.56 -2.14 6.94
C ARG A 27 -5.61 -2.11 5.83
N ILE A 28 -5.25 -1.63 4.65
CA ILE A 28 -6.17 -1.63 3.49
C ILE A 28 -6.52 -3.07 3.09
N ARG A 29 -5.52 -3.97 3.06
CA ARG A 29 -5.74 -5.39 2.73
C ARG A 29 -6.60 -6.11 3.77
N GLU A 30 -6.44 -5.80 5.05
CA GLU A 30 -7.32 -6.32 6.10
C GLU A 30 -8.78 -5.88 5.91
N GLU A 31 -9.01 -4.61 5.58
CA GLU A 31 -10.37 -4.09 5.38
C GLU A 31 -11.02 -4.65 4.10
N LEU A 32 -10.23 -4.87 3.04
CA LEU A 32 -10.68 -5.57 1.83
C LEU A 32 -11.11 -7.00 2.16
N ALA A 33 -10.27 -7.76 2.85
CA ALA A 33 -10.60 -9.13 3.27
C ALA A 33 -11.85 -9.18 4.16
N TYR A 34 -12.02 -8.20 5.06
CA TYR A 34 -13.22 -8.07 5.88
C TYR A 34 -14.47 -7.74 5.05
N SER A 35 -14.33 -6.87 4.05
CA SER A 35 -15.41 -6.48 3.15
C SER A 35 -15.86 -7.64 2.26
N ASP A 36 -14.92 -8.44 1.74
CA ASP A 36 -15.18 -9.64 0.94
C ASP A 36 -16.00 -10.67 1.73
N ALA A 37 -15.66 -10.88 3.01
CA ALA A 37 -16.38 -11.81 3.88
C ALA A 37 -17.84 -11.40 4.16
N LYS A 38 -18.22 -10.15 3.87
CA LYS A 38 -19.48 -9.53 4.28
C LYS A 38 -20.53 -9.37 3.17
N GLY A 39 -20.22 -9.73 1.93
CA GLY A 39 -21.15 -9.79 0.80
C GLY A 39 -21.43 -8.45 0.10
N ALA A 40 -22.16 -8.52 -1.03
CA ALA A 40 -22.20 -7.49 -2.09
C ALA A 40 -23.35 -6.46 -1.99
N ALA A 41 -23.62 -5.89 -0.81
CA ALA A 41 -24.60 -4.79 -0.74
C ALA A 41 -24.07 -3.56 -1.52
N PRO A 42 -24.91 -2.78 -2.25
CA PRO A 42 -24.44 -1.72 -3.15
C PRO A 42 -23.50 -0.67 -2.50
N TYR A 43 -23.77 -0.28 -1.26
CA TYR A 43 -22.89 0.63 -0.49
C TYR A 43 -21.48 0.05 -0.30
N ARG A 44 -21.37 -1.27 -0.13
CA ARG A 44 -20.10 -1.96 0.11
C ARG A 44 -19.29 -2.13 -1.18
N LEU A 45 -19.95 -2.20 -2.34
CA LEU A 45 -19.25 -2.22 -3.64
C LEU A 45 -18.48 -0.92 -3.88
N GLY A 46 -19.09 0.24 -3.63
CA GLY A 46 -18.39 1.53 -3.78
C GLY A 46 -17.23 1.70 -2.80
N MET A 47 -17.38 1.22 -1.56
CA MET A 47 -16.30 1.22 -0.57
C MET A 47 -15.17 0.27 -0.98
N HIS A 48 -15.51 -0.89 -1.54
CA HIS A 48 -14.57 -1.89 -2.02
C HIS A 48 -13.74 -1.37 -3.21
N ASP A 49 -14.37 -0.70 -4.18
CA ASP A 49 -13.66 -0.07 -5.30
C ASP A 49 -12.70 1.03 -4.82
N GLY A 50 -13.12 1.84 -3.85
CA GLY A 50 -12.26 2.86 -3.23
C GLY A 50 -11.05 2.27 -2.51
N LEU A 51 -11.24 1.17 -1.78
CA LEU A 51 -10.15 0.46 -1.10
C LEU A 51 -9.18 -0.22 -2.09
N ARG A 52 -9.70 -0.78 -3.19
CA ARG A 52 -8.86 -1.33 -4.28
C ARG A 52 -8.00 -0.27 -4.94
N PHE A 53 -8.58 0.89 -5.24
CA PHE A 53 -7.83 2.04 -5.76
C PHE A 53 -6.74 2.49 -4.77
N ALA A 54 -7.05 2.57 -3.48
CA ALA A 54 -6.09 2.93 -2.45
C ALA A 54 -4.95 1.91 -2.33
N GLU A 55 -5.25 0.61 -2.42
CA GLU A 55 -4.24 -0.45 -2.45
C GLU A 55 -3.27 -0.25 -3.63
N ASP A 56 -3.79 -0.08 -4.84
CA ASP A 56 -2.98 0.09 -6.06
C ASP A 56 -2.08 1.33 -5.97
N ALA A 57 -2.63 2.45 -5.45
CA ALA A 57 -1.89 3.70 -5.27
C ALA A 57 -0.73 3.54 -4.26
N VAL A 58 -0.97 2.87 -3.13
CA VAL A 58 0.06 2.66 -2.10
C VAL A 58 1.15 1.70 -2.60
N VAL A 59 0.79 0.65 -3.33
CA VAL A 59 1.74 -0.27 -3.97
C VAL A 59 2.66 0.49 -4.94
N GLU A 60 2.11 1.40 -5.75
CA GLU A 60 2.90 2.22 -6.67
C GLU A 60 3.83 3.19 -5.93
N LEU A 61 3.38 3.80 -4.84
CA LEU A 61 4.23 4.66 -4.00
C LEU A 61 5.39 3.87 -3.38
N LEU A 62 5.13 2.67 -2.85
CA LEU A 62 6.16 1.78 -2.31
C LEU A 62 7.23 1.42 -3.35
N ARG A 63 6.81 1.12 -4.58
CA ARG A 63 7.73 0.87 -5.71
C ARG A 63 8.61 2.09 -5.99
N ARG A 64 8.03 3.30 -6.02
CA ARG A 64 8.77 4.55 -6.27
C ARG A 64 9.79 4.88 -5.19
N VAL A 65 9.55 4.49 -3.94
CA VAL A 65 10.52 4.66 -2.84
C VAL A 65 11.52 3.50 -2.72
N GLY A 66 11.54 2.57 -3.69
CA GLY A 66 12.55 1.52 -3.77
C GLY A 66 12.32 0.35 -2.80
N ARG A 67 11.06 0.10 -2.41
CA ARG A 67 10.67 -1.10 -1.66
C ARG A 67 9.81 -2.00 -2.54
N PRO A 68 10.09 -3.31 -2.58
CA PRO A 68 9.15 -4.24 -3.17
C PRO A 68 7.90 -4.23 -2.27
N ALA A 69 6.77 -3.75 -2.79
CA ALA A 69 5.51 -4.11 -2.20
C ALA A 69 5.41 -5.63 -2.35
N GLU A 70 5.43 -6.39 -1.24
CA GLU A 70 5.13 -7.82 -1.29
C GLU A 70 3.79 -7.95 -2.01
N THR A 71 3.91 -8.41 -3.24
CA THR A 71 2.80 -8.50 -4.17
C THR A 71 2.13 -9.79 -3.77
N VAL A 72 1.19 -9.70 -2.84
CA VAL A 72 0.22 -10.78 -2.67
C VAL A 72 -0.47 -10.85 -4.02
N GLU A 73 -0.13 -11.86 -4.82
CA GLU A 73 -0.78 -12.09 -6.12
C GLU A 73 -2.28 -12.19 -5.86
N ARG A 74 -3.01 -11.16 -6.29
CA ARG A 74 -4.47 -11.16 -6.22
C ARG A 74 -4.96 -12.20 -7.23
N PRO A 75 -5.80 -13.18 -6.83
CA PRO A 75 -6.51 -13.98 -7.82
C PRO A 75 -7.35 -13.05 -8.69
N ALA A 76 -7.26 -13.19 -10.01
CA ALA A 76 -8.07 -12.41 -10.93
C ALA A 76 -9.55 -12.63 -10.60
N ASP A 77 -10.27 -11.54 -10.34
CA ASP A 77 -11.73 -11.60 -10.17
C ASP A 77 -12.34 -12.23 -11.43
N ALA A 78 -13.15 -13.29 -11.25
CA ALA A 78 -13.88 -14.00 -12.30
C ALA A 78 -15.26 -13.38 -12.54
#